data_AF-A0A539CSK2-F1
#
_entry.id   AF-A0A539CSK2-F1
#
_cell.length_a   1.000
_cell.length_b   1.000
_cell.length_c   1.000
_cell.angle_alpha   90.00
_cell.angle_beta   90.00
_cell.angle_gamma   90.00
#
_symmetry.space_group_name_H-M   'P 1'
#
loop_
_entity.id
_entity.type
_entity.pdbx_description
1 polymer ?
#
loop_
_entity_poly.entity_id
_entity_poly.type
_entity_poly.pdbx_seq_one_letter_code
_entity_poly.pdbx_strand_id
1 'polypeptide(L)'
;MAPWKKQKKRGEVSKFRIMPHFVLECPSTRGVEGKARETWMFTMSEAAREKTYSESEIKARLQQELPRWVYEGGWIRRTYKTASWKSTLMVINTVGHLAEAAWHHPDLTASYAWVEVRLQNHAAKGITDKDFELAKKIEDVVLWQPGKEGGALEGTPTDQRFAYIDYKKS
;
A
#
# COMPACT_ATOMS: atom_id res chain seq x y z
N MET A 1 40.54 -37.05 7.70
CA MET A 1 41.87 -36.40 7.63
C MET A 1 41.74 -35.12 6.81
N ALA A 2 42.24 -34.00 7.35
CA ALA A 2 42.16 -32.63 6.84
C ALA A 2 43.11 -32.40 5.61
N PRO A 3 43.32 -31.17 5.04
CA PRO A 3 42.78 -29.84 5.36
C PRO A 3 42.46 -28.87 4.17
N TRP A 4 41.60 -27.88 4.45
CA TRP A 4 41.65 -26.44 4.11
C TRP A 4 42.49 -25.89 2.94
N LYS A 5 41.86 -25.01 2.11
CA LYS A 5 42.46 -23.71 1.75
C LYS A 5 41.42 -22.57 1.76
N LYS A 6 41.58 -21.68 2.74
CA LYS A 6 41.11 -20.27 2.68
C LYS A 6 41.78 -19.55 1.51
N GLN A 7 41.01 -18.79 0.75
CA GLN A 7 41.53 -17.70 -0.07
C GLN A 7 40.99 -16.38 0.51
N LYS A 8 41.89 -15.52 0.98
CA LYS A 8 41.64 -14.14 1.38
C LYS A 8 42.44 -13.20 0.46
N LYS A 9 41.90 -11.98 0.33
CA LYS A 9 42.51 -10.71 -0.15
C LYS A 9 42.42 -10.54 -1.68
N ARG A 10 42.16 -9.35 -2.24
CA ARG A 10 41.99 -7.98 -1.74
C ARG A 10 41.38 -7.19 -2.92
N GLY A 11 40.54 -6.21 -2.62
CA GLY A 11 40.04 -5.25 -3.61
C GLY A 11 39.41 -4.05 -2.93
N GLU A 12 40.25 -3.14 -2.43
CA GLU A 12 39.96 -1.69 -2.46
C GLU A 12 39.70 -1.31 -3.93
N VAL A 13 38.80 -0.43 -4.35
CA VAL A 13 38.36 0.90 -3.88
C VAL A 13 36.96 1.08 -4.52
N SER A 14 36.00 1.74 -3.89
CA SER A 14 35.76 3.17 -4.16
C SER A 14 34.81 3.72 -3.11
N LYS A 15 35.27 4.73 -2.35
CA LYS A 15 34.39 5.61 -1.57
C LYS A 15 33.51 6.37 -2.56
N PHE A 16 32.24 5.99 -2.66
CA PHE A 16 31.24 6.88 -3.26
C PHE A 16 30.84 7.92 -2.21
N ARG A 17 31.53 9.05 -2.23
CA ARG A 17 31.06 10.30 -1.62
C ARG A 17 30.29 11.05 -2.71
N ILE A 18 28.98 10.86 -2.76
CA ILE A 18 28.09 11.76 -3.50
C ILE A 18 27.34 12.58 -2.47
N MET A 19 27.94 13.73 -2.17
CA MET A 19 27.26 14.93 -1.70
C MET A 19 27.90 16.07 -2.48
N PRO A 20 27.11 16.81 -3.25
CA PRO A 20 27.09 18.24 -3.06
C PRO A 20 25.77 18.55 -2.36
N HIS A 21 25.92 18.83 -1.08
CA HIS A 21 25.06 19.74 -0.33
C HIS A 21 24.73 20.92 -1.26
N PHE A 22 23.48 21.03 -1.71
CA PHE A 22 22.99 22.24 -2.36
C PHE A 22 22.83 23.28 -1.25
N VAL A 23 23.94 23.93 -0.89
CA VAL A 23 23.91 25.12 -0.03
C VAL A 23 23.39 26.23 -0.92
N LEU A 24 22.11 26.55 -0.79
CA LEU A 24 21.58 27.83 -1.24
C LEU A 24 22.28 28.90 -0.39
N GLU A 25 23.33 29.51 -0.95
CA GLU A 25 23.88 30.74 -0.41
C GLU A 25 22.81 31.83 -0.56
N CYS A 26 22.10 32.07 0.54
CA CYS A 26 21.24 33.24 0.70
C CYS A 26 22.13 34.50 0.66
N PRO A 27 21.83 35.50 -0.18
CA PRO A 27 22.64 36.70 -0.22
C PRO A 27 22.54 37.43 1.11
N SER A 28 23.70 37.55 1.76
CA SER A 28 24.06 38.54 2.79
C SER A 28 23.03 39.65 3.02
N THR A 29 22.05 39.40 3.90
CA THR A 29 21.36 40.49 4.59
C THR A 29 22.21 40.90 5.77
N ARG A 30 23.07 41.90 5.53
CA ARG A 30 23.61 42.74 6.60
C ARG A 30 22.43 43.25 7.44
N GLY A 31 22.46 42.90 8.73
CA GLY A 31 21.77 43.60 9.80
C GLY A 31 20.25 43.50 9.83
N VAL A 32 19.71 42.44 10.45
CA VAL A 32 18.58 42.58 11.39
C VAL A 32 18.75 41.52 12.49
N GLU A 33 18.85 41.97 13.72
CA GLU A 33 19.09 41.18 14.92
C GLU A 33 17.92 40.23 15.27
N GLY A 34 18.28 39.01 15.64
CA GLY A 34 17.82 38.41 16.90
C GLY A 34 16.43 37.78 17.00
N LYS A 35 15.45 38.05 16.11
CA LYS A 35 14.06 37.57 16.34
C LYS A 35 13.55 36.48 15.40
N ALA A 36 14.19 36.29 14.24
CA ALA A 36 13.71 35.34 13.24
C ALA A 36 14.05 33.87 13.55
N ARG A 37 15.14 33.60 14.28
CA ARG A 37 15.61 32.22 14.51
C ARG A 37 14.71 31.41 15.45
N GLU A 38 14.02 32.05 16.39
CA GLU A 38 13.04 31.38 17.26
C GLU A 38 11.75 31.03 16.51
N THR A 39 11.42 31.77 15.44
CA THR A 39 10.20 31.54 14.65
C THR A 39 10.34 30.36 13.67
N TRP A 40 11.54 30.03 13.20
CA TRP A 40 11.77 28.89 12.30
C TRP A 40 11.82 27.52 13.00
N MET A 41 12.02 27.47 14.32
CA MET A 41 11.97 26.21 15.08
C MET A 41 10.53 25.82 15.47
N PHE A 42 9.58 26.75 15.39
CA PHE A 42 8.20 26.55 15.88
C PHE A 42 7.19 26.22 14.79
N THR A 43 7.59 26.23 13.51
CA THR A 43 6.79 25.75 12.37
C THR A 43 7.42 24.52 11.71
N MET A 44 7.99 23.63 12.52
CA MET A 44 7.82 22.19 12.26
C MET A 44 6.58 21.75 13.04
N SER A 45 5.45 22.40 12.75
CA SER A 45 4.17 22.04 13.32
C SER A 45 3.93 20.57 12.98
N GLU A 46 3.71 19.77 14.02
CA GLU A 46 2.77 18.65 14.00
C GLU A 46 2.34 18.26 12.59
N ALA A 47 3.08 17.34 11.94
CA ALA A 47 2.47 16.57 10.86
C ALA A 47 1.18 16.02 11.47
N ALA A 48 0.04 16.56 11.04
CA ALA A 48 -1.25 16.34 11.68
C ALA A 48 -1.39 14.83 11.92
N ARG A 49 -1.55 14.42 13.19
CA ARG A 49 -1.82 13.02 13.50
C ARG A 49 -2.99 12.59 12.63
N GLU A 50 -2.76 11.63 11.75
CA GLU A 50 -3.79 11.16 10.84
C GLU A 50 -5.00 10.71 11.65
N LYS A 51 -6.18 11.20 11.26
CA LYS A 51 -7.42 10.88 11.96
C LYS A 51 -7.64 9.38 11.89
N THR A 52 -7.75 8.75 13.05
CA THR A 52 -8.17 7.36 13.16
C THR A 52 -9.67 7.29 13.44
N TYR A 53 -10.32 6.25 12.90
CA TYR A 53 -11.74 6.01 13.09
C TYR A 53 -11.99 5.11 14.30
N SER A 54 -13.10 5.35 15.01
CA SER A 54 -13.63 4.43 16.02
C SER A 54 -14.26 3.20 15.35
N GLU A 55 -14.42 2.11 16.10
CA GLU A 55 -15.01 0.86 15.58
C GLU A 55 -16.42 1.05 15.00
N SER A 56 -17.25 1.90 15.63
CA SER A 56 -18.61 2.19 15.14
C SER A 56 -18.58 2.96 13.82
N GLU A 57 -17.70 3.96 13.69
CA GLU A 57 -17.51 4.71 12.44
C GLU A 57 -16.99 3.80 11.32
N ILE A 58 -16.02 2.92 11.63
CA ILE A 58 -15.49 1.96 10.66
C ILE A 58 -16.61 1.07 10.14
N LYS A 59 -17.38 0.43 11.04
CA LYS A 59 -18.47 -0.48 10.65
C LYS A 59 -19.54 0.23 9.83
N ALA A 60 -19.93 1.44 10.21
CA ALA A 60 -20.91 2.22 9.47
C ALA A 60 -20.41 2.56 8.06
N ARG A 61 -19.16 3.01 7.93
CA ARG A 61 -18.55 3.34 6.63
C ARG A 61 -18.39 2.10 5.74
N LEU A 62 -17.96 0.96 6.30
CA LEU A 62 -17.89 -0.30 5.57
C LEU A 62 -19.26 -0.73 5.03
N GLN A 63 -20.32 -0.64 5.83
CA GLN A 63 -21.67 -0.96 5.37
C GLN A 63 -22.13 -0.09 4.20
N GLN A 64 -21.75 1.19 4.20
CA GLN A 64 -22.13 2.14 3.17
C GLN A 64 -21.30 2.02 1.88
N GLU A 65 -19.98 1.89 2.00
CA GLU A 65 -19.04 2.03 0.87
C GLU A 65 -18.48 0.68 0.41
N LEU A 66 -18.31 -0.28 1.32
CA LEU A 66 -17.54 -1.51 1.11
C LEU A 66 -18.22 -2.71 1.79
N PRO A 67 -19.47 -3.06 1.41
CA PRO A 67 -20.32 -3.98 2.20
C PRO A 67 -19.80 -5.42 2.30
N ARG A 68 -18.79 -5.78 1.51
CA ARG A 68 -18.11 -7.09 1.54
C ARG A 68 -16.83 -7.10 2.36
N TRP A 69 -16.39 -5.93 2.83
CA TRP A 69 -15.27 -5.78 3.75
C TRP A 69 -15.78 -5.85 5.19
N VAL A 70 -14.96 -6.40 6.08
CA VAL A 70 -15.29 -6.55 7.50
C VAL A 70 -14.22 -5.93 8.38
N TYR A 71 -14.60 -5.43 9.56
CA TYR A 71 -13.65 -4.98 10.57
C TYR A 71 -13.49 -6.05 11.64
N GLU A 72 -12.28 -6.57 11.79
CA GLU A 72 -11.95 -7.62 12.75
C GLU A 72 -10.47 -7.53 13.17
N GLY A 73 -10.21 -7.68 14.47
CA GLY A 73 -8.84 -7.73 15.00
C GLY A 73 -8.01 -6.46 14.78
N GLY A 74 -8.66 -5.30 14.59
CA GLY A 74 -8.01 -4.03 14.30
C GLY A 74 -7.75 -3.75 12.81
N TRP A 75 -8.26 -4.59 11.92
CA TRP A 75 -8.05 -4.50 10.47
C TRP A 75 -9.38 -4.42 9.73
N ILE A 76 -9.41 -3.69 8.62
CA ILE A 76 -10.44 -3.94 7.60
C ILE A 76 -9.93 -5.05 6.68
N ARG A 77 -10.78 -6.04 6.38
CA ARG A 77 -10.38 -7.28 5.70
C ARG A 77 -11.35 -7.66 4.60
N ARG A 78 -10.81 -8.26 3.54
CA ARG A 78 -11.57 -8.75 2.39
C ARG A 78 -10.91 -9.96 1.76
N THR A 79 -11.67 -11.03 1.58
CA THR A 79 -11.21 -12.22 0.84
C THR A 79 -11.80 -12.24 -0.56
N TYR A 80 -10.94 -12.31 -1.57
CA TYR A 80 -11.28 -12.53 -2.97
C TYR A 80 -11.12 -14.02 -3.30
N LYS A 81 -12.18 -14.65 -3.84
CA LYS A 81 -12.12 -16.03 -4.31
C LYS A 81 -11.72 -16.05 -5.78
N THR A 82 -10.69 -16.81 -6.10
CA THR A 82 -10.13 -16.90 -7.45
C THR A 82 -10.37 -18.28 -8.05
N ALA A 83 -10.34 -18.40 -9.37
CA ALA A 83 -10.62 -19.68 -10.04
C ALA A 83 -9.39 -20.61 -10.13
N SER A 84 -8.18 -20.10 -9.93
CA SER A 84 -6.93 -20.84 -10.10
C SER A 84 -5.74 -20.14 -9.42
N TRP A 85 -4.62 -20.84 -9.31
CA TRP A 85 -3.36 -20.26 -8.82
C TRP A 85 -2.87 -19.07 -9.65
N LYS A 86 -2.99 -19.14 -10.98
CA LYS A 86 -2.66 -18.02 -11.87
C LYS A 86 -3.47 -16.77 -11.51
N SER A 87 -4.78 -16.96 -11.32
CA SER A 87 -5.70 -15.87 -10.96
C SER A 87 -5.37 -15.28 -9.59
N THR A 88 -4.99 -16.12 -8.62
CA THR A 88 -4.49 -15.67 -7.30
C THR A 88 -3.27 -14.77 -7.44
N LEU A 89 -2.26 -15.16 -8.21
CA LEU A 89 -1.06 -14.35 -8.43
C LEU A 89 -1.38 -13.01 -9.12
N MET A 90 -2.32 -13.01 -10.07
CA MET A 90 -2.76 -11.76 -10.72
C MET A 90 -3.40 -10.79 -9.72
N VAL A 91 -4.24 -11.27 -8.79
CA VAL A 91 -4.82 -10.43 -7.73
C VAL A 91 -3.73 -9.89 -6.81
N ILE A 92 -2.81 -10.74 -6.34
CA ILE A 92 -1.69 -10.33 -5.48
C ILE A 92 -0.87 -9.22 -6.14
N ASN A 93 -0.48 -9.39 -7.40
CA ASN A 93 0.31 -8.41 -8.12
C ASN A 93 -0.46 -7.11 -8.36
N THR A 94 -1.76 -7.19 -8.63
CA THR A 94 -2.63 -6.01 -8.80
C THR A 94 -2.70 -5.22 -7.50
N VAL A 95 -2.96 -5.89 -6.37
CA VAL A 95 -3.00 -5.23 -5.06
C VAL A 95 -1.63 -4.65 -4.70
N GLY A 96 -0.54 -5.38 -4.95
CA GLY A 96 0.82 -4.89 -4.71
C GLY A 96 1.16 -3.64 -5.53
N HIS A 97 0.75 -3.59 -6.80
CA HIS A 97 0.93 -2.41 -7.65
C HIS A 97 0.15 -1.21 -7.12
N LEU A 98 -1.13 -1.40 -6.76
CA LEU A 98 -1.96 -0.33 -6.20
C LEU A 98 -1.42 0.18 -4.86
N ALA A 99 -0.94 -0.72 -4.01
CA ALA A 99 -0.33 -0.41 -2.72
C ALA A 99 0.93 0.44 -2.88
N GLU A 100 1.81 0.09 -3.82
CA GLU A 100 3.03 0.85 -4.10
C GLU A 100 2.70 2.25 -4.66
N ALA A 101 1.75 2.32 -5.60
CA ALA A 101 1.29 3.60 -6.14
C ALA A 101 0.66 4.52 -5.08
N ALA A 102 0.01 3.94 -4.08
CA ALA A 102 -0.60 4.66 -2.95
C ALA A 102 0.39 4.94 -1.80
N TRP A 103 1.58 4.33 -1.83
CA TRP A 103 2.52 4.28 -0.70
C TRP A 103 1.83 3.87 0.62
N HIS A 104 1.00 2.84 0.54
CA HIS A 104 0.22 2.29 1.67
C HIS A 104 0.08 0.78 1.48
N HIS A 105 0.81 -0.01 2.28
CA HIS A 105 0.98 -1.44 2.02
C HIS A 105 0.01 -2.29 2.86
N PRO A 106 -0.79 -3.18 2.23
CA PRO A 106 -1.63 -4.15 2.94
C PRO A 106 -0.83 -5.36 3.41
N ASP A 107 -1.43 -6.08 4.35
CA ASP A 107 -1.10 -7.46 4.67
C ASP A 107 -1.86 -8.41 3.75
N LEU A 108 -1.14 -9.28 3.03
CA LEU A 108 -1.73 -10.28 2.14
C LEU A 108 -1.53 -11.70 2.67
N THR A 109 -2.61 -12.46 2.74
CA THR A 109 -2.56 -13.91 2.93
C THR A 109 -3.22 -14.58 1.73
N ALA A 110 -2.61 -15.62 1.18
CA ALA A 110 -3.15 -16.29 0.01
C ALA A 110 -2.98 -17.81 0.06
N SER A 111 -3.82 -18.49 -0.70
CA SER A 111 -3.70 -19.91 -0.99
C SER A 111 -4.11 -20.16 -2.44
N TYR A 112 -4.23 -21.42 -2.85
CA TYR A 112 -4.42 -21.80 -4.25
C TYR A 112 -5.53 -21.00 -4.96
N ALA A 113 -6.70 -20.82 -4.34
CA ALA A 113 -7.89 -20.24 -4.96
C ALA A 113 -8.48 -19.05 -4.17
N TRP A 114 -7.67 -18.34 -3.38
CA TRP A 114 -8.12 -17.13 -2.70
C TRP A 114 -6.97 -16.23 -2.25
N VAL A 115 -7.28 -14.94 -2.11
CA VAL A 115 -6.41 -13.90 -1.53
C VAL A 115 -7.21 -13.11 -0.49
N GLU A 116 -6.71 -13.02 0.73
CA GLU A 116 -7.20 -12.11 1.75
C GLU A 116 -6.31 -10.88 1.82
N VAL A 117 -6.92 -9.71 1.73
CA VAL A 117 -6.31 -8.40 1.92
C VAL A 117 -6.72 -7.86 3.28
N ARG A 118 -5.76 -7.39 4.06
CA ARG A 118 -5.98 -6.70 5.34
C ARG A 118 -5.30 -5.34 5.31
N LEU A 119 -6.03 -4.31 5.74
CA LEU A 119 -5.55 -2.93 5.77
C LEU A 119 -5.67 -2.34 7.16
N GLN A 120 -4.58 -1.71 7.60
CA GLN A 120 -4.47 -0.86 8.77
C GLN A 120 -3.28 0.06 8.57
N ASN A 121 -3.41 1.31 8.96
CA ASN A 121 -2.29 2.23 8.99
C ASN A 121 -1.43 2.00 10.25
N HIS A 122 -0.30 1.32 10.07
CA HIS A 122 0.66 1.02 11.14
C HIS A 122 1.25 2.27 11.81
N ALA A 123 1.46 3.35 11.06
CA ALA A 123 2.00 4.59 11.61
C ALA A 123 1.01 5.28 12.54
N ALA A 124 -0.27 5.29 12.16
CA ALA A 124 -1.37 5.84 12.96
C ALA A 124 -1.89 4.86 14.04
N LYS A 125 -1.49 3.57 13.98
CA LYS A 125 -1.99 2.48 14.84
C LYS A 125 -3.51 2.35 14.82
N GLY A 126 -4.12 2.51 13.65
CA GLY A 126 -5.57 2.47 13.49
C GLY A 126 -6.00 2.52 12.03
N ILE A 127 -7.31 2.51 11.80
CA ILE A 127 -7.89 2.68 10.47
C ILE A 127 -7.99 4.17 10.15
N THR A 128 -7.53 4.54 8.96
CA THR A 128 -7.47 5.90 8.42
C THR A 128 -8.14 5.95 7.05
N ASP A 129 -8.24 7.14 6.46
CA ASP A 129 -8.79 7.29 5.10
C ASP A 129 -8.00 6.51 4.05
N LYS A 130 -6.68 6.38 4.20
CA LYS A 130 -5.82 5.61 3.28
C LYS A 130 -6.28 4.15 3.15
N ASP A 131 -6.73 3.56 4.26
CA ASP A 131 -7.22 2.18 4.28
C ASP A 131 -8.50 2.05 3.45
N PHE A 132 -9.45 2.97 3.61
CA PHE A 132 -10.69 2.97 2.84
C PHE A 132 -10.46 3.28 1.36
N GLU A 133 -9.62 4.26 1.05
CA GLU A 133 -9.32 4.65 -0.34
C GLU A 133 -8.63 3.51 -1.11
N LEU A 134 -7.62 2.87 -0.51
CA LEU A 134 -6.97 1.72 -1.12
C LEU A 134 -7.93 0.52 -1.22
N ALA A 135 -8.72 0.24 -0.19
CA ALA A 135 -9.73 -0.84 -0.22
C ALA A 135 -10.73 -0.65 -1.37
N LYS A 136 -11.24 0.57 -1.55
CA LYS A 136 -12.14 0.93 -2.65
C LYS A 136 -11.47 0.76 -4.01
N LYS A 137 -10.23 1.23 -4.17
CA LYS A 137 -9.51 1.09 -5.43
C LYS A 137 -9.24 -0.37 -5.78
N ILE A 138 -8.96 -1.21 -4.79
CA ILE A 138 -8.80 -2.66 -4.99
C ILE A 138 -10.12 -3.28 -5.44
N GLU A 139 -11.25 -2.96 -4.80
CA GLU A 139 -12.57 -3.44 -5.20
C GLU A 139 -12.89 -3.05 -6.66
N ASP A 140 -12.73 -1.77 -7.00
CA ASP A 140 -12.99 -1.25 -8.33
C ASP A 140 -12.18 -1.97 -9.41
N VAL A 141 -10.91 -2.29 -9.15
CA VAL A 141 -10.01 -2.90 -10.15
C VAL A 141 -10.17 -4.42 -10.19
N VAL A 142 -10.21 -5.10 -9.04
CA VAL A 142 -10.23 -6.57 -8.96
C VAL A 142 -11.59 -7.13 -9.36
N LEU A 143 -12.69 -6.44 -9.01
CA LEU A 143 -14.05 -6.89 -9.35
C LEU A 143 -14.61 -6.26 -10.63
N TRP A 144 -13.80 -5.49 -11.37
CA TRP A 144 -14.21 -4.92 -12.64
C TRP A 144 -14.71 -6.00 -13.60
N GLN A 145 -15.91 -5.78 -14.13
CA GLN A 145 -16.60 -6.70 -15.04
C GLN A 145 -17.08 -5.92 -16.27
N PRO A 146 -16.21 -5.72 -17.27
CA PRO A 146 -16.55 -4.88 -18.43
C PRO A 146 -17.79 -5.37 -19.19
N GLY A 147 -18.04 -6.68 -19.23
CA GLY A 147 -19.23 -7.25 -19.88
C GLY A 147 -20.57 -6.83 -19.23
N LYS A 148 -20.55 -6.26 -18.02
CA LYS A 148 -21.75 -5.72 -17.35
C LYS A 148 -22.00 -4.24 -17.67
N GLU A 149 -21.06 -3.56 -18.32
CA GLU A 149 -21.13 -2.12 -18.60
C GLU A 149 -21.77 -1.79 -19.97
N GLY A 150 -22.10 -2.81 -20.77
CA GLY A 150 -22.75 -2.64 -22.08
C GLY A 150 -21.82 -2.11 -23.18
N GLY A 151 -20.50 -2.13 -22.95
CA GLY A 151 -19.48 -1.75 -23.94
C GLY A 151 -19.07 -2.89 -24.89
N ALA A 152 -17.99 -2.67 -25.64
CA ALA A 152 -17.44 -3.65 -26.59
C ALA A 152 -16.63 -4.80 -25.94
N LEU A 153 -16.34 -4.69 -24.64
CA LEU A 153 -15.50 -5.64 -23.92
C LEU A 153 -16.38 -6.70 -23.23
N GLU A 154 -16.20 -7.96 -23.59
CA GLU A 154 -17.03 -9.07 -23.10
C GLU A 154 -16.65 -9.53 -21.67
N GLY A 155 -15.37 -9.40 -21.30
CA GLY A 155 -14.84 -9.89 -20.03
C GLY A 155 -14.23 -11.29 -20.11
N THR A 156 -13.97 -11.90 -18.94
CA THR A 156 -13.32 -13.23 -18.88
C THR A 156 -14.33 -14.35 -19.09
N PRO A 157 -14.01 -15.40 -19.89
CA PRO A 157 -14.89 -16.55 -20.07
C PRO A 157 -15.15 -17.32 -18.76
N THR A 158 -16.29 -18.00 -18.67
CA THR A 158 -16.69 -18.78 -17.48
C THR A 158 -16.06 -20.18 -17.40
N ASP A 159 -15.44 -20.67 -18.48
CA ASP A 159 -14.69 -21.93 -18.48
C ASP A 159 -13.54 -21.83 -17.48
N GLN A 160 -13.40 -22.85 -16.63
CA GLN A 160 -12.42 -22.87 -15.53
C GLN A 160 -10.97 -22.63 -15.99
N ARG A 161 -10.62 -22.98 -17.24
CA ARG A 161 -9.28 -22.73 -17.80
C ARG A 161 -8.95 -21.25 -17.95
N PHE A 162 -9.97 -20.42 -18.15
CA PHE A 162 -9.84 -18.98 -18.41
C PHE A 162 -10.40 -18.11 -17.29
N ALA A 163 -11.24 -18.68 -16.42
CA ALA A 163 -11.88 -17.97 -15.31
C ALA A 163 -10.86 -17.24 -14.42
N TYR A 164 -11.24 -16.03 -13.99
CA TYR A 164 -10.40 -15.15 -13.17
C TYR A 164 -10.85 -15.15 -11.71
N ILE A 165 -11.91 -14.39 -11.39
CA ILE A 165 -12.53 -14.30 -10.06
C ILE A 165 -13.78 -15.18 -10.01
N ASP A 166 -14.01 -15.85 -8.88
CA ASP A 166 -15.31 -16.41 -8.56
C ASP A 166 -16.20 -15.27 -8.02
N TYR A 167 -16.82 -14.53 -8.93
CA TYR A 167 -17.63 -13.35 -8.62
C TYR A 167 -18.89 -13.66 -7.79
N LYS A 168 -19.31 -14.93 -7.68
CA LYS A 168 -20.45 -15.33 -6.85
C LYS A 168 -20.05 -15.49 -5.38
N LYS A 169 -18.82 -15.96 -5.15
CA LYS A 169 -18.28 -16.18 -3.80
C LYS A 169 -17.43 -15.02 -3.30
N SER A 170 -16.97 -14.15 -4.19
CA SER A 170 -16.29 -12.90 -3.85
C SER A 170 -17.32 -11.86 -3.48
#